data_AF-A0A2D6YL59-F1
#
_entry.id   AF-A0A2D6YL59-F1
#
_cell.length_a   1.000
_cell.length_b   1.000
_cell.length_c   1.000
_cell.angle_alpha   90.00
_cell.angle_beta   90.00
_cell.angle_gamma   90.00
#
_symmetry.space_group_name_H-M   'P 1'
#
loop_
_entity.id
_entity.type
_entity.pdbx_description
1 polymer ?
#
loop_
_entity_poly.entity_id
_entity_poly.type
_entity_poly.pdbx_seq_one_letter_code
_entity_poly.pdbx_strand_id
1 'polypeptide(L)'
;MHACQAALKCKRRIQEINRSWESAGKKPFWSRFGIHTGITLVGNLGSQSRMNYTVVGDSVNLASRLEGINKIYKTEIIVSSDTRDAAEKEFLFRPLGSAAVKGKKQEVEIYELIESITEATEEQMQLSGDFTAALSLFQDGDLLGARKIFANLGDLYPTDHPTQIYIERCIEKDESGIVNI
;
A
#
# COMPACT_ATOMS: atom_id res chain seq x y z
N MET A 1 -10.01 -7.63 11.44
CA MET A 1 -8.53 -7.57 11.35
C MET A 1 -7.82 -8.85 10.91
N HIS A 2 -8.48 -10.02 10.86
CA HIS A 2 -7.85 -11.25 10.38
C HIS A 2 -7.33 -11.19 8.93
N ALA A 3 -7.91 -10.35 8.07
CA ALA A 3 -7.45 -10.16 6.70
C ALA A 3 -6.01 -9.62 6.62
N CYS A 4 -5.65 -8.61 7.43
CA CYS A 4 -4.29 -8.07 7.52
C CYS A 4 -3.30 -9.14 7.98
N GLN A 5 -3.65 -9.86 9.06
CA GLN A 5 -2.83 -10.96 9.57
C GLN A 5 -2.63 -12.07 8.52
N ALA A 6 -3.70 -12.43 7.80
CA ALA A 6 -3.65 -13.45 6.76
C ALA A 6 -2.74 -13.01 5.61
N ALA A 7 -2.85 -11.76 5.16
CA ALA A 7 -1.99 -11.21 4.11
C ALA A 7 -0.51 -11.22 4.51
N LEU A 8 -0.17 -10.83 5.74
CA LEU A 8 1.20 -10.90 6.26
C LEU A 8 1.72 -12.34 6.33
N LYS A 9 0.90 -13.30 6.79
CA LYS A 9 1.25 -14.73 6.78
C LYS A 9 1.47 -15.26 5.36
N CYS A 10 0.63 -14.88 4.41
CA CYS A 10 0.80 -15.24 3.00
C CYS A 10 2.10 -14.65 2.42
N LYS A 11 2.40 -13.37 2.68
CA LYS A 11 3.65 -12.71 2.31
C LYS A 11 4.87 -13.49 2.82
N ARG A 12 4.93 -13.78 4.13
CA ARG A 12 6.04 -14.56 4.72
C ARG A 12 6.18 -15.94 4.08
N ARG A 13 5.06 -16.62 3.86
CA ARG A 13 5.06 -17.96 3.25
C ARG A 13 5.56 -17.94 1.80
N ILE A 14 5.17 -16.93 1.02
CA ILE A 14 5.66 -16.75 -0.35
C ILE A 14 7.16 -16.47 -0.34
N GLN A 15 7.67 -15.65 0.57
CA GLN A 15 9.10 -15.40 0.72
C GLN A 15 9.88 -16.68 1.04
N GLU A 16 9.38 -17.53 1.93
CA GLU A 16 9.99 -18.85 2.20
C GLU A 16 10.03 -19.75 0.97
N ILE A 17 8.93 -19.80 0.21
CA ILE A 17 8.85 -20.60 -1.02
C ILE A 17 9.83 -20.06 -2.07
N ASN A 18 9.91 -18.74 -2.22
CA ASN A 18 10.83 -18.10 -3.16
C ASN A 18 12.29 -18.41 -2.84
N ARG A 19 12.70 -18.38 -1.56
CA ARG A 19 14.05 -18.80 -1.15
C ARG A 19 14.36 -20.24 -1.58
N SER A 20 13.41 -21.15 -1.39
CA SER A 20 13.56 -22.54 -1.84
C SER A 20 13.63 -22.65 -3.37
N TRP A 21 12.82 -21.89 -4.09
CA TRP A 21 12.80 -21.90 -5.55
C TRP A 21 14.09 -21.35 -6.15
N GLU A 22 14.59 -20.24 -5.61
CA GLU A 22 15.87 -19.66 -6.02
C GLU A 22 17.02 -20.64 -5.81
N SER A 23 17.06 -21.33 -4.66
CA SER A 23 18.06 -22.37 -4.40
C SER A 23 17.98 -23.56 -5.37
N ALA A 24 16.80 -23.79 -5.96
CA ALA A 24 16.55 -24.83 -6.95
C ALA A 24 16.65 -24.32 -8.41
N GLY A 25 17.14 -23.09 -8.62
CA GLY A 25 17.27 -22.48 -9.95
C GLY A 25 15.94 -22.11 -10.62
N LYS A 26 14.85 -22.02 -9.85
CA LYS A 26 13.52 -21.63 -10.33
C LYS A 26 13.30 -20.13 -10.14
N LYS A 27 12.49 -19.53 -11.03
CA LYS A 27 12.13 -18.12 -10.94
C LYS A 27 11.17 -17.88 -9.77
N PRO A 28 11.42 -16.90 -8.89
CA PRO A 28 10.49 -16.56 -7.81
C PRO A 28 9.17 -16.00 -8.36
N PHE A 29 8.12 -16.07 -7.54
CA PHE A 29 6.82 -15.47 -7.86
C PHE A 29 6.41 -14.45 -6.81
N TRP A 30 5.56 -13.51 -7.21
CA TRP A 30 5.14 -12.40 -6.37
C TRP A 30 3.63 -12.35 -6.32
N SER A 31 3.08 -12.09 -5.14
CA SER A 31 1.64 -11.86 -4.95
C SER A 31 1.44 -10.48 -4.35
N ARG A 32 0.33 -9.86 -4.73
CA ARG A 32 -0.10 -8.57 -4.19
C ARG A 32 -1.45 -8.73 -3.54
N PHE A 33 -1.70 -7.94 -2.51
CA PHE A 33 -2.90 -7.99 -1.71
C PHE A 33 -3.48 -6.58 -1.61
N GLY A 34 -4.78 -6.46 -1.92
CA GLY A 34 -5.56 -5.27 -1.69
C GLY A 34 -6.65 -5.56 -0.67
N ILE A 35 -6.70 -4.78 0.42
CA ILE A 35 -7.65 -5.01 1.52
C ILE A 35 -8.48 -3.76 1.77
N HIS A 36 -9.80 -3.88 1.63
CA HIS A 36 -10.73 -2.80 1.91
C HIS A 36 -11.86 -3.29 2.82
N THR A 37 -12.26 -2.42 3.75
CA THR A 37 -13.38 -2.63 4.65
C THR A 37 -14.52 -1.74 4.21
N GLY A 38 -15.67 -2.33 3.87
CA GLY A 38 -16.83 -1.55 3.43
C GLY A 38 -18.08 -2.40 3.22
N ILE A 39 -19.20 -1.72 2.99
CA ILE A 39 -20.51 -2.35 2.85
C ILE A 39 -20.63 -3.00 1.47
N THR A 40 -21.11 -4.24 1.44
CA THR A 40 -21.27 -5.01 0.21
C THR A 40 -22.46 -5.94 0.31
N LEU A 41 -23.02 -6.34 -0.85
CA LEU A 41 -24.07 -7.34 -0.91
C LEU A 41 -23.44 -8.74 -0.98
N VAL A 42 -23.96 -9.67 -0.18
CA VAL A 42 -23.54 -11.08 -0.19
C VAL A 42 -24.76 -11.96 -0.49
N GLY A 43 -24.60 -12.92 -1.39
CA GLY A 43 -25.70 -13.84 -1.70
C GLY A 43 -25.35 -14.90 -2.73
N ASN A 44 -26.30 -15.81 -2.96
CA ASN A 44 -26.21 -16.77 -4.05
C ASN A 44 -26.58 -16.09 -5.36
N LEU A 45 -25.64 -15.98 -6.29
CA LEU A 45 -25.84 -15.37 -7.60
C LEU A 45 -25.54 -16.40 -8.70
N GLY A 46 -26.44 -16.49 -9.69
CA GLY A 46 -26.31 -17.41 -10.82
C GLY A 46 -27.64 -17.92 -11.34
N SER A 47 -27.60 -18.81 -12.33
CA SER A 47 -28.79 -19.51 -12.83
C SER A 47 -29.11 -20.73 -11.95
N GLN A 48 -30.32 -21.28 -12.06
CA GLN A 48 -30.73 -22.48 -11.29
C GLN A 48 -29.74 -23.66 -11.41
N SER A 49 -28.99 -23.76 -12.50
CA SER A 49 -28.00 -24.82 -12.74
C SER A 49 -26.57 -24.49 -12.28
N ARG A 50 -26.26 -23.23 -11.94
CA ARG A 50 -24.97 -22.79 -11.39
C ARG A 50 -25.14 -21.58 -10.48
N MET A 51 -25.36 -21.84 -9.19
CA MET A 51 -25.38 -20.81 -8.15
C MET A 51 -23.98 -20.70 -7.51
N ASN A 52 -23.42 -19.50 -7.45
CA ASN A 52 -22.20 -19.20 -6.70
C ASN A 52 -22.53 -18.32 -5.51
N TYR A 53 -22.11 -18.71 -4.31
CA TYR A 53 -22.12 -17.81 -3.17
C TYR A 53 -21.01 -16.77 -3.37
N THR A 54 -21.38 -15.51 -3.57
CA THR A 54 -20.42 -14.47 -3.95
C THR A 54 -20.79 -13.12 -3.34
N VAL A 55 -19.85 -12.19 -3.46
CA VAL A 55 -19.92 -10.85 -2.91
C VAL A 55 -19.89 -9.87 -4.08
N VAL A 56 -20.82 -8.92 -4.10
CA VAL A 56 -20.92 -7.90 -5.15
C VAL A 56 -21.07 -6.52 -4.53
N GLY A 57 -20.32 -5.56 -5.07
CA GLY A 57 -20.41 -4.17 -4.67
C GLY A 57 -19.13 -3.40 -4.93
N ASP A 58 -19.21 -2.09 -4.80
CA ASP A 58 -18.08 -1.18 -4.98
C ASP A 58 -16.90 -1.49 -4.07
N SER A 59 -17.16 -1.99 -2.86
CA SER A 59 -16.12 -2.36 -1.91
C SER A 59 -15.23 -3.50 -2.42
N VAL A 60 -15.80 -4.48 -3.15
CA VAL A 60 -15.01 -5.57 -3.79
C VAL A 60 -14.14 -5.00 -4.91
N ASN A 61 -14.69 -4.10 -5.72
CA ASN A 61 -13.95 -3.45 -6.79
C ASN A 61 -12.81 -2.58 -6.25
N LEU A 62 -13.02 -1.90 -5.12
CA LEU A 62 -11.98 -1.12 -4.47
C LEU A 62 -10.83 -2.01 -3.97
N ALA A 63 -11.12 -3.12 -3.29
CA ALA A 63 -10.08 -4.08 -2.88
C ALA A 63 -9.22 -4.58 -4.06
N SER A 64 -9.84 -4.94 -5.19
CA SER A 64 -9.11 -5.35 -6.40
C SER A 64 -8.25 -4.22 -6.98
N ARG A 65 -8.68 -2.97 -6.89
CA ARG A 65 -7.89 -1.82 -7.35
C ARG A 65 -6.69 -1.56 -6.45
N LEU A 66 -6.83 -1.71 -5.13
CA LEU A 66 -5.72 -1.61 -4.18
C LEU A 66 -4.63 -2.66 -4.49
N GLU A 67 -5.02 -3.89 -4.87
CA GLU A 67 -4.06 -4.89 -5.38
C GLU A 67 -3.32 -4.36 -6.62
N GLY A 68 -4.03 -3.75 -7.57
CA GLY A 68 -3.41 -3.17 -8.75
C GLY A 68 -2.42 -2.04 -8.44
N ILE A 69 -2.73 -1.19 -7.46
CA ILE A 69 -1.89 -0.03 -7.06
C ILE A 69 -0.54 -0.49 -6.49
N ASN A 70 -0.46 -1.66 -5.88
CA ASN A 70 0.81 -2.23 -5.42
C ASN A 70 1.85 -2.32 -6.56
N LYS A 71 1.44 -2.41 -7.84
CA LYS A 71 2.36 -2.39 -8.98
C LYS A 71 3.10 -1.07 -9.14
N ILE A 72 2.43 0.05 -8.80
CA ILE A 72 2.97 1.40 -8.92
C ILE A 72 4.02 1.60 -7.82
N TYR A 73 3.62 1.35 -6.57
CA TYR A 73 4.47 1.53 -5.39
C TYR A 73 5.49 0.39 -5.18
N LYS A 74 5.41 -0.68 -5.97
CA LYS A 74 6.16 -1.95 -5.80
C LYS A 74 6.07 -2.53 -4.39
N THR A 75 4.92 -2.36 -3.75
CA THR A 75 4.59 -2.95 -2.45
C THR A 75 3.90 -4.30 -2.64
N GLU A 76 3.67 -5.03 -1.54
CA GLU A 76 2.96 -6.32 -1.56
C GLU A 76 1.55 -6.23 -0.98
N ILE A 77 1.30 -5.34 -0.01
CA ILE A 77 0.01 -5.23 0.67
C ILE A 77 -0.38 -3.76 0.78
N ILE A 78 -1.49 -3.38 0.15
CA ILE A 78 -2.11 -2.05 0.31
C ILE A 78 -3.50 -2.20 0.91
N VAL A 79 -3.81 -1.31 1.83
CA VAL A 79 -5.12 -1.22 2.49
C VAL A 79 -5.72 0.18 2.32
N SER A 80 -7.05 0.29 2.37
CA SER A 80 -7.73 1.59 2.46
C SER A 80 -7.63 2.18 3.88
N SER A 81 -7.89 3.48 4.02
CA SER A 81 -8.11 4.13 5.32
C SER A 81 -9.09 3.38 6.21
N ASP A 82 -10.25 2.94 5.69
CA ASP A 82 -11.24 2.20 6.51
C ASP A 82 -10.66 0.93 7.15
N THR A 83 -9.81 0.20 6.41
CA THR A 83 -9.13 -0.99 6.94
C THR A 83 -8.04 -0.60 7.93
N ARG A 84 -7.28 0.47 7.65
CA ARG A 84 -6.24 0.98 8.55
C ARG A 84 -6.87 1.41 9.88
N ASP A 85 -7.93 2.20 9.87
CA ASP A 85 -8.61 2.69 11.07
C ASP A 85 -9.17 1.54 11.89
N ALA A 86 -9.76 0.54 11.24
CA ALA A 86 -10.22 -0.67 11.89
C ALA A 86 -9.09 -1.56 12.45
N ALA A 87 -7.83 -1.29 12.08
CA ALA A 87 -6.68 -2.16 12.33
C ALA A 87 -5.46 -1.49 12.99
N GLU A 88 -5.53 -0.19 13.28
CA GLU A 88 -4.39 0.65 13.65
C GLU A 88 -3.68 0.23 14.94
N LYS A 89 -4.37 -0.48 15.83
CA LYS A 89 -3.84 -0.89 17.14
C LYS A 89 -2.97 -2.15 17.10
N GLU A 90 -3.03 -2.95 16.03
CA GLU A 90 -2.27 -4.20 15.95
C GLU A 90 -1.21 -4.19 14.84
N PHE A 91 -1.27 -3.25 13.90
CA PHE A 91 -0.42 -3.25 12.72
C PHE A 91 0.26 -1.90 12.47
N LEU A 92 1.50 -1.98 11.97
CA LEU A 92 2.26 -0.86 11.48
C LEU A 92 1.90 -0.59 10.01
N PHE A 93 1.53 0.66 9.75
CA PHE A 93 1.16 1.12 8.42
C PHE A 93 2.02 2.31 8.01
N ARG A 94 2.37 2.37 6.73
CA ARG A 94 2.95 3.55 6.09
C ARG A 94 1.93 4.20 5.17
N PRO A 95 1.64 5.51 5.33
CA PRO A 95 0.74 6.21 4.42
C PRO A 95 1.39 6.33 3.04
N LEU A 96 0.61 6.12 1.98
CA LEU A 96 1.08 6.27 0.59
C LEU A 96 0.42 7.44 -0.15
N GLY A 97 -0.46 8.18 0.55
CA GLY A 97 -1.25 9.29 0.03
C GLY A 97 -2.62 8.85 -0.48
N SER A 98 -3.18 9.63 -1.39
CA SER A 98 -4.50 9.41 -1.97
C SER A 98 -4.40 8.74 -3.34
N ALA A 99 -5.30 7.78 -3.60
CA ALA A 99 -5.46 7.16 -4.90
C ALA A 99 -6.82 7.51 -5.52
N ALA A 100 -6.80 8.00 -6.77
CA ALA A 100 -8.00 8.26 -7.53
C ALA A 100 -8.69 6.94 -7.90
N VAL A 101 -9.95 6.80 -7.52
CA VAL A 101 -10.75 5.60 -7.84
C VAL A 101 -11.60 5.88 -9.07
N LYS A 102 -11.26 5.27 -10.22
CA LYS A 102 -12.02 5.42 -11.47
C LYS A 102 -13.51 5.09 -11.23
N GLY A 103 -14.36 6.08 -11.46
CA GLY A 103 -15.82 5.98 -11.29
C GLY A 103 -16.36 6.51 -9.95
N LYS A 104 -15.51 6.99 -9.02
CA LYS A 104 -15.93 7.75 -7.83
C LYS A 104 -15.28 9.13 -7.83
N LYS A 105 -16.00 10.14 -7.31
CA LYS A 105 -15.48 11.51 -7.13
C LYS A 105 -14.51 11.66 -5.97
N GLN A 106 -14.52 10.71 -5.03
CA GLN A 106 -13.66 10.73 -3.84
C GLN A 106 -12.39 9.92 -4.07
N GLU A 107 -11.25 10.56 -3.84
CA GLU A 107 -9.99 9.87 -3.63
C GLU A 107 -10.06 9.07 -2.32
N VAL A 108 -9.40 7.92 -2.30
CA VAL A 108 -9.30 7.08 -1.11
C VAL A 108 -7.86 7.11 -0.63
N GLU A 109 -7.66 7.43 0.65
CA GLU A 109 -6.35 7.32 1.28
C GLU A 109 -5.94 5.86 1.37
N ILE A 110 -4.68 5.60 1.04
CA ILE A 110 -4.12 4.26 0.98
C ILE A 110 -2.87 4.15 1.84
N TYR A 111 -2.70 2.97 2.40
CA TYR A 111 -1.61 2.65 3.31
C TYR A 111 -0.98 1.33 2.90
N GLU A 112 0.34 1.26 2.99
CA GLU A 112 1.04 -0.02 2.98
C GLU A 112 0.91 -0.67 4.36
N LEU A 113 0.53 -1.95 4.39
CA LEU A 113 0.64 -2.77 5.60
C LEU A 113 2.06 -3.34 5.68
N ILE A 114 2.85 -2.83 6.63
CA ILE A 114 4.26 -3.22 6.77
C ILE A 114 4.38 -4.52 7.56
N GLU A 115 3.89 -4.51 8.81
CA GLU A 115 4.03 -5.62 9.75
C GLU A 115 3.04 -5.46 10.93
N SER A 116 2.90 -6.47 11.79
CA SER A 116 2.28 -6.31 13.11
C SER A 116 3.15 -5.46 14.02
N ILE A 117 2.56 -4.66 14.91
CA ILE A 117 3.31 -3.77 15.82
C ILE A 117 4.28 -4.58 16.69
N THR A 118 3.89 -5.80 17.08
CA THR A 118 4.69 -6.68 17.93
C THR A 118 5.86 -7.35 17.22
N GLU A 119 5.83 -7.44 15.88
CA GLU A 119 6.88 -8.10 15.08
C GLU A 119 7.66 -7.11 14.20
N ALA A 120 7.23 -5.85 14.12
CA ALA A 120 7.90 -4.82 13.34
C ALA A 120 9.31 -4.55 13.88
N THR A 121 10.28 -4.43 12.97
CA THR A 121 11.66 -4.07 13.33
C THR A 121 11.78 -2.56 13.60
N GLU A 122 12.82 -2.16 14.34
CA GLU A 122 13.13 -0.74 14.54
C GLU A 122 13.30 0.00 13.21
N GLU A 123 13.94 -0.66 12.23
CA GLU A 123 14.12 -0.15 10.87
C GLU A 123 12.78 0.12 10.17
N GLN A 124 11.81 -0.80 10.29
CA GLN A 124 10.48 -0.64 9.72
C GLN A 124 9.71 0.50 10.39
N MET A 125 9.81 0.62 11.72
CA MET A 125 9.19 1.70 12.48
C MET A 125 9.78 3.06 12.09
N GLN A 126 11.11 3.14 11.97
CA GLN A 126 11.82 4.35 11.57
C GLN A 126 11.45 4.78 10.14
N LEU A 127 11.53 3.85 9.18
CA LEU A 127 11.13 4.08 7.79
C LEU A 127 9.69 4.60 7.72
N SER A 128 8.76 3.95 8.41
CA SER A 128 7.36 4.35 8.42
C SER A 128 7.14 5.73 9.05
N GLY A 129 7.83 6.03 10.16
CA GLY A 129 7.74 7.31 10.86
C GLY A 129 8.29 8.46 10.03
N ASP A 130 9.52 8.33 9.53
CA ASP A 130 10.17 9.35 8.70
C ASP A 130 9.41 9.58 7.39
N PHE A 131 8.93 8.51 6.76
CA PHE A 131 8.11 8.63 5.55
C PHE A 131 6.81 9.38 5.84
N THR A 132 6.17 9.11 6.98
CA THR A 132 4.95 9.82 7.39
C THR A 132 5.21 11.31 7.59
N ALA A 133 6.32 11.66 8.26
CA ALA A 133 6.72 13.06 8.45
C ALA A 133 7.01 13.75 7.11
N ALA A 134 7.74 13.10 6.21
CA ALA A 134 8.03 13.63 4.87
C ALA A 134 6.77 13.82 4.03
N LEU A 135 5.82 12.88 4.09
CA LEU A 135 4.56 12.97 3.39
C LEU A 135 3.70 14.13 3.90
N SER A 136 3.68 14.37 5.22
CA SER A 136 2.98 15.53 5.81
C SER A 136 3.53 16.84 5.25
N LEU A 137 4.86 17.02 5.25
CA LEU A 137 5.49 18.21 4.68
C LEU A 137 5.16 18.38 3.18
N PHE A 138 5.15 17.28 2.43
CA PHE A 138 4.79 17.29 1.01
C PHE A 138 3.34 17.72 0.78
N GLN A 139 2.42 17.29 1.66
CA GLN A 139 1.00 17.66 1.61
C GLN A 139 0.78 19.12 2.02
N ASP A 140 1.56 19.61 2.98
CA ASP A 140 1.54 21.00 3.45
C ASP A 140 2.22 21.98 2.48
N GLY A 141 2.88 21.46 1.44
CA GLY A 141 3.54 22.25 0.39
C GLY A 141 5.00 22.61 0.70
N ASP A 142 5.55 22.16 1.83
CA ASP A 142 6.98 22.29 2.13
C ASP A 142 7.79 21.21 1.37
N LEU A 143 7.97 21.44 0.08
CA LEU A 143 8.68 20.51 -0.81
C LEU A 143 10.17 20.39 -0.46
N LEU A 144 10.79 21.46 0.06
CA LEU A 144 12.20 21.44 0.46
C LEU A 144 12.40 20.56 1.70
N GLY A 145 11.56 20.75 2.73
CA GLY A 145 11.55 19.92 3.93
C GLY A 145 11.26 18.46 3.62
N ALA A 146 10.21 18.20 2.82
CA ALA A 146 9.85 16.85 2.39
C ALA A 146 10.98 16.17 1.61
N ARG A 147 11.55 16.85 0.60
CA ARG A 147 12.64 16.32 -0.22
C ARG A 147 13.87 15.97 0.61
N LYS A 148 14.21 16.77 1.62
CA LYS A 148 15.34 16.48 2.51
C LYS A 148 15.15 15.15 3.24
N ILE A 149 13.97 14.90 3.79
CA ILE A 149 13.69 13.64 4.50
C ILE A 149 13.64 12.47 3.51
N PHE A 150 12.96 12.62 2.38
CA PHE A 150 12.90 11.57 1.36
C PHE A 150 14.27 11.22 0.78
N ALA A 151 15.17 12.20 0.57
CA ALA A 151 16.54 11.94 0.12
C ALA A 151 17.32 11.09 1.13
N ASN A 152 17.26 11.45 2.42
CA ASN A 152 17.88 10.66 3.49
C ASN A 152 17.32 9.23 3.54
N LEU A 153 16.00 9.07 3.39
CA LEU A 153 15.37 7.76 3.30
C LEU A 153 15.82 6.98 2.06
N GLY A 154 16.00 7.65 0.92
CA GLY A 154 16.49 7.04 -0.31
C GLY A 154 17.92 6.52 -0.18
N ASP A 155 18.77 7.22 0.58
CA ASP A 155 20.14 6.80 0.88
C ASP A 155 20.18 5.60 1.84
N LEU A 156 19.32 5.60 2.86
CA LEU A 156 19.22 4.51 3.85
C LEU A 156 18.53 3.26 3.29
N TYR A 157 17.52 3.45 2.45
CA TYR A 157 16.64 2.40 1.92
C TYR A 157 16.56 2.48 0.39
N PRO A 158 17.66 2.21 -0.34
CA PRO A 158 17.75 2.43 -1.78
C PRO A 158 16.80 1.56 -2.62
N THR A 159 16.25 0.49 -2.04
CA THR A 159 15.28 -0.38 -2.72
C THR A 159 13.81 0.01 -2.46
N ASP A 160 13.57 0.98 -1.57
CA ASP A 160 12.24 1.43 -1.20
C ASP A 160 11.61 2.31 -2.27
N HIS A 161 10.72 1.72 -3.06
CA HIS A 161 10.10 2.40 -4.20
C HIS A 161 9.16 3.54 -3.84
N PRO A 162 8.35 3.47 -2.77
CA PRO A 162 7.53 4.61 -2.37
C PRO A 162 8.37 5.86 -2.10
N THR A 163 9.55 5.72 -1.48
CA THR A 163 10.46 6.85 -1.27
C THR A 163 10.92 7.45 -2.59
N GLN A 164 11.35 6.62 -3.54
CA GLN A 164 11.81 7.10 -4.86
C GLN A 164 10.70 7.86 -5.61
N ILE A 165 9.47 7.35 -5.59
CA ILE A 165 8.30 8.02 -6.19
C ILE A 165 8.09 9.41 -5.59
N TYR A 166 8.24 9.57 -4.28
CA TYR A 166 8.03 10.87 -3.64
C TYR A 166 9.21 11.83 -3.80
N ILE A 167 10.45 11.35 -3.97
CA ILE A 167 11.58 12.17 -4.41
C ILE A 167 11.27 12.79 -5.78
N GLU A 168 10.83 11.97 -6.75
CA GLU A 168 10.46 12.43 -8.09
C GLU A 168 9.30 13.43 -8.04
N ARG A 169 8.24 13.14 -7.29
CA ARG A 169 7.09 14.06 -7.13
C ARG A 169 7.46 15.40 -6.51
N CYS A 170 8.40 15.43 -5.56
CA CYS A 170 8.91 16.68 -5.02
C CYS A 170 9.57 17.54 -6.11
N ILE A 171 10.33 16.93 -7.01
CA ILE A 171 11.01 17.62 -8.12
C ILE A 171 9.97 18.15 -9.12
N GLU A 172 9.03 17.31 -9.55
CA GLU A 172 8.00 17.70 -10.54
C GLU A 172 7.12 18.87 -10.06
N LYS A 173 6.75 18.88 -8.77
CA LYS A 173 5.96 19.97 -8.19
C LYS A 173 6.74 21.28 -8.07
N ASP A 174 8.04 21.20 -7.77
CA ASP A 174 8.91 22.38 -7.69
C ASP A 174 9.05 23.03 -9.07
N GLU A 175 9.28 22.23 -10.12
CA GLU A 175 9.34 22.71 -11.51
C GLU A 175 8.00 23.27 -12.02
N SER A 176 6.89 22.62 -11.67
CA SER A 176 5.54 23.10 -12.03
C SER A 176 5.15 24.40 -11.31
N GLY A 177 5.78 24.70 -10.16
CA GLY A 177 5.64 25.95 -9.44
C GLY A 177 6.37 27.13 -10.10
N ILE A 178 7.38 26.87 -10.94
CA ILE A 178 8.19 27.90 -11.61
C ILE A 178 7.53 28.39 -12.92
N VAL A 179 6.61 27.61 -13.52
CA VAL A 179 6.02 27.90 -14.85
C VAL A 179 4.79 28.84 -14.78
N ASN A 180 4.37 29.29 -13.59
CA ASN A 180 3.23 30.21 -13.43
C ASN A 180 3.66 31.64 -13.02
N ILE A 181 4.47 32.30 -13.86
CA ILE A 181 4.73 33.75 -13.80
C ILE A 181 4.54 34.37 -15.18
#